data_AF-A0A1G2UL06-F1
#
_entry.id   AF-A0A1G2UL06-F1
#
_cell.length_a   1.000
_cell.length_b   1.000
_cell.length_c   1.000
_cell.angle_alpha   90.00
_cell.angle_beta   90.00
_cell.angle_gamma   90.00
#
_symmetry.space_group_name_H-M   'P 1'
#
loop_
_entity.id
_entity.type
_entity.pdbx_description
1 polymer ?
#
loop_
_entity_poly.entity_id
_entity_poly.type
_entity_poly.pdbx_seq_one_letter_code
_entity_poly.pdbx_strand_id
1 'polypeptide(L)'
;MPSRINKNIVTAGLVLLIVLGGLGIYYALKFRVGANEFAGMLQQGFDINSGTLVVKGAFKSEKNPEISKIRYIVNIIIDKDTKITRVEVVLPTPEELKKTNGFYDGSKLERRFSQGSLEILAQDLGGRARPVNIFVTAKGNIYGKDSFVASEIKYEISSR
;
A
#
# COMPACT_ATOMS: atom_id res chain seq x y z
N MET A 1 53.44 -31.05 -18.32
CA MET A 1 52.95 -30.60 -19.64
C MET A 1 51.74 -29.71 -19.44
N PRO A 2 51.78 -28.40 -19.77
CA PRO A 2 50.58 -27.55 -19.64
C PRO A 2 49.59 -27.91 -20.75
N SER A 3 48.36 -28.27 -20.40
CA SER A 3 47.30 -28.48 -21.38
C SER A 3 46.99 -27.16 -22.07
N ARG A 4 47.15 -27.11 -23.39
CA ARG A 4 46.71 -25.95 -24.20
C ARG A 4 45.20 -26.01 -24.29
N ILE A 5 44.52 -25.46 -23.30
CA ILE A 5 43.06 -25.33 -23.33
C ILE A 5 42.69 -24.53 -24.58
N ASN A 6 41.81 -25.10 -25.41
CA ASN A 6 41.36 -24.45 -26.64
C ASN A 6 40.60 -23.18 -26.27
N LYS A 7 41.12 -22.02 -26.71
CA LYS A 7 40.53 -20.70 -26.46
C LYS A 7 39.06 -20.65 -26.90
N ASN A 8 38.67 -21.38 -27.95
CA ASN A 8 37.30 -21.42 -28.42
C ASN A 8 36.35 -22.11 -27.42
N ILE A 9 36.83 -23.13 -26.69
CA ILE A 9 36.05 -23.82 -25.64
C ILE A 9 35.87 -22.90 -24.44
N VAL A 10 36.92 -22.16 -24.05
CA VAL A 10 36.85 -21.18 -22.96
C VAL A 10 35.86 -20.06 -23.30
N THR A 11 35.93 -19.51 -24.52
CA THR A 11 35.01 -18.46 -24.96
C THR A 11 33.56 -18.96 -25.03
N ALA A 12 33.32 -20.15 -25.58
CA ALA A 12 31.98 -20.74 -25.63
C ALA A 12 31.40 -20.99 -24.22
N GLY A 13 32.22 -21.50 -23.29
CA GLY A 13 31.82 -21.68 -21.90
C GLY A 13 31.47 -20.36 -21.19
N LEU A 14 32.24 -19.29 -21.47
CA LEU A 14 32.00 -17.97 -20.91
C LEU A 14 30.68 -17.37 -21.44
N VAL A 15 30.44 -17.49 -22.76
CA VAL A 15 29.20 -17.02 -23.39
C VAL A 15 27.99 -17.77 -22.82
N LEU A 16 28.08 -19.10 -22.67
CA LEU A 16 27.01 -19.89 -22.08
C LEU A 16 26.71 -19.47 -20.63
N LEU A 17 27.74 -19.21 -19.81
CA LEU A 17 27.57 -18.70 -18.45
C LEU A 17 26.88 -17.33 -18.41
N ILE A 18 27.23 -16.43 -19.34
CA ILE A 18 26.60 -15.11 -19.44
C ILE A 18 25.12 -15.25 -19.83
N VAL A 19 24.80 -16.12 -20.79
CA VAL A 19 23.42 -16.36 -21.23
C VAL A 19 22.58 -16.97 -20.11
N LEU A 20 23.10 -18.00 -19.43
CA LEU A 20 22.42 -18.64 -18.29
C LEU A 20 22.27 -17.67 -17.11
N GLY A 21 23.30 -16.88 -16.80
CA GLY A 21 23.23 -15.83 -15.79
C GLY A 21 22.19 -14.77 -16.12
N GLY A 22 22.15 -14.31 -17.37
CA GLY A 22 21.15 -13.35 -17.85
C GLY A 22 19.72 -13.88 -17.78
N LEU A 23 19.51 -15.15 -18.16
CA LEU A 23 18.22 -15.82 -18.03
C LEU A 23 17.79 -15.94 -16.56
N GLY A 24 18.71 -16.32 -15.67
CA GLY A 24 18.45 -16.41 -14.23
C GLY A 24 18.01 -15.06 -13.63
N ILE A 25 18.73 -13.98 -13.95
CA ILE A 25 18.39 -12.63 -13.51
C ILE A 25 17.04 -12.19 -14.10
N TYR A 26 16.79 -12.46 -15.37
CA TYR A 26 15.52 -12.14 -16.03
C TYR A 26 14.33 -12.79 -15.31
N TYR A 27 14.42 -14.08 -15.01
CA TYR A 27 13.36 -14.80 -14.31
C TYR A 27 13.20 -14.32 -12.86
N ALA A 28 14.30 -14.07 -12.14
CA ALA A 28 14.25 -13.55 -10.78
C ALA A 28 13.56 -12.17 -10.70
N LEU A 29 13.79 -11.30 -11.69
CA LEU A 29 13.15 -10.00 -11.78
C LEU A 29 11.68 -10.11 -12.22
N LYS A 30 11.37 -11.00 -13.15
CA LYS A 30 10.02 -11.18 -13.72
C LYS A 30 9.03 -11.77 -12.71
N PHE A 31 9.46 -12.69 -11.86
CA PHE A 31 8.61 -13.36 -10.88
C PHE A 31 8.59 -12.68 -9.50
N ARG A 32 9.26 -11.54 -9.35
CA ARG A 32 9.24 -10.83 -8.07
C ARG A 32 7.83 -10.32 -7.79
N VAL A 33 7.24 -10.79 -6.70
CA VAL A 33 5.94 -10.29 -6.22
C VAL A 33 6.08 -8.78 -5.95
N GLY A 34 5.24 -8.02 -6.62
CA GLY A 34 5.23 -6.57 -6.57
C GLY A 34 3.88 -6.06 -6.09
N ALA A 35 3.90 -5.16 -5.11
CA ALA A 35 2.73 -4.42 -4.67
C ALA A 35 3.14 -2.96 -4.49
N ASN A 36 2.37 -2.03 -5.02
CA ASN A 36 2.59 -0.59 -4.83
C ASN A 36 1.49 0.03 -3.96
N GLU A 37 0.51 -0.78 -3.55
CA GLU A 37 -0.66 -0.36 -2.80
C GLU A 37 -0.79 -1.17 -1.51
N PHE A 38 -1.30 -0.52 -0.47
CA PHE A 38 -1.62 -1.11 0.81
C PHE A 38 -2.96 -0.57 1.30
N ALA A 39 -3.83 -1.44 1.82
CA ALA A 39 -5.13 -1.03 2.36
C ALA A 39 -5.41 -1.72 3.68
N GLY A 40 -5.82 -0.95 4.68
CA GLY A 40 -6.02 -1.47 6.03
C GLY A 40 -6.73 -0.50 6.95
N MET A 41 -6.67 -0.83 8.23
CA MET A 41 -7.22 -0.03 9.30
C MET A 41 -6.10 0.52 10.19
N LEU A 42 -6.22 1.78 10.57
CA LEU A 42 -5.35 2.39 11.56
C LEU A 42 -5.38 1.58 12.87
N GLN A 43 -4.22 1.27 13.45
CA GLN A 43 -4.13 0.51 14.70
C GLN A 43 -3.96 1.39 15.93
N GLN A 44 -3.16 2.45 15.81
CA GLN A 44 -2.88 3.39 16.88
C GLN A 44 -3.06 4.81 16.34
N GLY A 45 -3.44 5.74 17.22
CA GLY A 45 -3.58 7.14 16.85
C GLY A 45 -2.33 7.68 16.16
N PHE A 46 -2.52 8.64 15.25
CA PHE A 46 -1.41 9.27 14.55
C PHE A 46 -0.76 10.36 15.42
N ASP A 47 0.56 10.35 15.52
CA ASP A 47 1.35 11.43 16.11
C ASP A 47 2.07 12.21 15.00
N ILE A 48 1.78 13.51 14.90
CA ILE A 48 2.42 14.46 13.97
C ILE A 48 3.95 14.42 14.09
N ASN A 49 4.47 14.27 15.29
CA ASN A 49 5.92 14.32 15.53
C ASN A 49 6.64 13.13 14.90
N SER A 50 5.94 11.99 14.80
CA SER A 50 6.49 10.77 14.21
C SER A 50 6.34 10.72 12.69
N GLY A 51 5.40 11.49 12.12
CA GLY A 51 5.02 11.40 10.71
C GLY A 51 4.67 9.98 10.25
N THR A 52 4.31 9.08 11.16
CA THR A 52 4.18 7.65 10.89
C THR A 52 2.80 7.14 11.27
N LEU A 53 2.15 6.41 10.35
CA LEU A 53 0.91 5.70 10.59
C LEU A 53 1.18 4.21 10.77
N VAL A 54 0.67 3.63 11.86
CA VAL A 54 0.68 2.18 12.06
C VAL A 54 -0.63 1.59 11.54
N VAL A 55 -0.57 0.87 10.44
CA VAL A 55 -1.76 0.36 9.74
C VAL A 55 -1.72 -1.17 9.66
N LYS A 56 -2.82 -1.81 10.03
CA LYS A 56 -3.02 -3.25 9.83
C LYS A 56 -3.87 -3.49 8.60
N GLY A 57 -3.30 -4.10 7.58
CA GLY A 57 -3.90 -4.16 6.25
C GLY A 57 -3.30 -5.24 5.38
N ALA A 58 -3.61 -5.22 4.10
CA ALA A 58 -3.02 -6.12 3.11
C ALA A 58 -2.38 -5.32 1.98
N PHE A 59 -1.31 -5.88 1.41
CA PHE A 59 -0.77 -5.41 0.14
C PHE A 59 -1.77 -5.69 -0.98
N LYS A 60 -1.82 -4.82 -1.98
CA LYS A 60 -2.61 -5.02 -3.19
C LYS A 60 -1.68 -5.12 -4.40
N SER A 61 -1.93 -6.13 -5.22
CA SER A 61 -1.21 -6.41 -6.46
C SER A 61 -2.19 -6.94 -7.49
N GLU A 62 -2.23 -6.32 -8.67
CA GLU A 62 -3.02 -6.82 -9.80
C GLU A 62 -2.51 -8.19 -10.28
N LYS A 63 -1.19 -8.41 -10.23
CA LYS A 63 -0.54 -9.63 -10.73
C LYS A 63 -0.61 -10.81 -9.75
N ASN A 64 -0.86 -10.53 -8.47
CA ASN A 64 -0.77 -11.49 -7.38
C ASN A 64 -1.92 -11.23 -6.38
N PRO A 65 -3.19 -11.42 -6.77
CA PRO A 65 -4.34 -11.02 -5.96
C PRO A 65 -4.41 -11.74 -4.61
N GLU A 66 -3.86 -12.95 -4.50
CA GLU A 66 -3.80 -13.76 -3.29
C GLU A 66 -3.09 -13.08 -2.12
N ILE A 67 -2.15 -12.16 -2.38
CA ILE A 67 -1.46 -11.42 -1.30
C ILE A 67 -2.42 -10.52 -0.52
N SER A 68 -3.55 -10.13 -1.12
CA SER A 68 -4.59 -9.30 -0.50
C SER A 68 -5.33 -10.04 0.63
N LYS A 69 -5.16 -11.36 0.73
CA LYS A 69 -5.78 -12.20 1.77
C LYS A 69 -4.99 -12.19 3.08
N ILE A 70 -3.71 -11.81 3.06
CA ILE A 70 -2.83 -11.84 4.22
C ILE A 70 -2.79 -10.45 4.85
N ARG A 71 -2.89 -10.39 6.19
CA ARG A 71 -2.84 -9.14 6.94
C ARG A 71 -1.46 -8.92 7.57
N TYR A 72 -0.93 -7.72 7.40
CA TYR A 72 0.35 -7.24 7.91
C TYR A 72 0.13 -5.98 8.75
N ILE A 73 1.03 -5.72 9.68
CA ILE A 73 1.13 -4.43 10.38
C ILE A 73 2.32 -3.71 9.78
N VAL A 74 2.11 -2.53 9.21
CA VAL A 74 3.16 -1.76 8.53
C VAL A 74 3.20 -0.32 9.05
N ASN A 75 4.39 0.24 9.07
CA ASN A 75 4.67 1.63 9.42
C ASN A 75 4.75 2.47 8.15
N ILE A 76 3.74 3.29 7.93
CA ILE A 76 3.63 4.14 6.75
C ILE A 76 4.17 5.52 7.10
N ILE A 77 5.26 5.91 6.45
CA ILE A 77 5.93 7.19 6.66
C ILE A 77 5.28 8.23 5.73
N ILE A 78 4.91 9.36 6.30
CA ILE A 78 4.39 10.54 5.61
C ILE A 78 5.53 11.54 5.49
N ASP A 79 5.85 11.92 4.26
CA ASP A 79 6.82 12.96 3.96
C ASP A 79 6.16 14.21 3.36
N LYS A 80 6.98 15.20 3.00
CA LYS A 80 6.51 16.46 2.41
C LYS A 80 5.88 16.29 1.02
N ASP A 81 6.23 15.21 0.32
CA ASP A 81 5.74 14.93 -1.03
C ASP A 81 4.50 14.03 -1.04
N THR A 82 4.11 13.52 0.13
CA THR A 82 2.96 12.63 0.30
C THR A 82 1.67 13.39 0.07
N LYS A 83 0.89 12.98 -0.93
CA LYS A 83 -0.45 13.54 -1.18
C LYS A 83 -1.46 12.94 -0.22
N ILE A 84 -2.15 13.80 0.53
CA ILE A 84 -3.16 13.36 1.49
C ILE A 84 -4.55 13.70 0.94
N THR A 85 -5.43 12.71 0.88
CA THR A 85 -6.83 12.86 0.46
C THR A 85 -7.74 12.40 1.59
N ARG A 86 -8.63 13.30 2.02
CA ARG A 86 -9.67 13.03 3.00
C ARG A 86 -10.95 12.64 2.26
N VAL A 87 -11.51 11.48 2.60
CA VAL A 87 -12.77 10.98 2.06
C VAL A 87 -13.82 11.02 3.15
N GLU A 88 -14.74 11.97 3.04
CA GLU A 88 -15.85 12.10 3.97
C GLU A 88 -17.04 11.32 3.45
N VAL A 89 -17.39 10.25 4.17
CA VAL A 89 -18.55 9.40 3.88
C VAL A 89 -19.73 9.97 4.65
N VAL A 90 -20.71 10.49 3.91
CA VAL A 90 -21.93 11.09 4.48
C VAL A 90 -22.87 9.95 4.88
N LEU A 91 -23.12 9.84 6.18
CA LEU A 91 -24.06 8.85 6.71
C LEU A 91 -25.51 9.33 6.54
N PRO A 92 -26.47 8.43 6.32
CA PRO A 92 -27.87 8.82 6.21
C PRO A 92 -28.39 9.46 7.50
N THR A 93 -29.28 10.42 7.35
CA THR A 93 -29.95 11.09 8.48
C THR A 93 -30.88 10.11 9.22
N PRO A 94 -31.22 10.38 10.49
CA PRO A 94 -32.18 9.57 11.23
C PRO A 94 -33.53 9.42 10.53
N GLU A 95 -33.95 10.42 9.76
CA GLU A 95 -35.20 10.42 9.00
C GLU A 95 -35.15 9.47 7.79
N GLU A 96 -34.00 9.41 7.11
CA GLU A 96 -33.77 8.46 6.02
C GLU A 96 -33.66 7.02 6.55
N LEU A 97 -32.99 6.84 7.69
CA LEU A 97 -32.89 5.54 8.34
C LEU A 97 -34.25 4.98 8.78
N LYS A 98 -35.21 5.83 9.15
CA LYS A 98 -36.59 5.38 9.45
C LYS A 98 -37.28 4.78 8.22
N LYS A 99 -36.96 5.25 7.01
CA LYS A 99 -37.54 4.72 5.76
C LYS A 99 -36.96 3.35 5.39
N THR A 100 -35.78 3.02 5.90
CA THR A 100 -35.04 1.79 5.57
C THR A 100 -34.92 0.83 6.75
N ASN A 101 -35.70 1.02 7.82
CA ASN A 101 -35.62 0.26 9.08
C ASN A 101 -34.20 0.20 9.67
N GLY A 102 -33.43 1.27 9.51
CA GLY A 102 -32.06 1.40 10.03
C GLY A 102 -30.97 0.81 9.13
N PHE A 103 -31.33 0.26 7.97
CA PHE A 103 -30.36 -0.33 7.04
C PHE A 103 -29.93 0.66 5.95
N TYR A 104 -28.66 0.63 5.57
CA TYR A 104 -28.15 1.36 4.42
C TYR A 104 -27.01 0.60 3.77
N ASP A 105 -26.86 0.81 2.46
CA ASP A 105 -25.78 0.22 1.68
C ASP A 105 -24.60 1.20 1.64
N GLY A 106 -23.50 0.84 2.32
CA GLY A 106 -22.28 1.65 2.39
C GLY A 106 -21.64 1.94 1.02
N SER A 107 -21.93 1.14 0.00
CA SER A 107 -21.43 1.39 -1.36
C SER A 107 -22.11 2.60 -2.01
N LYS A 108 -23.38 2.84 -1.66
CA LYS A 108 -24.24 3.89 -2.23
C LYS A 108 -24.17 5.22 -1.49
N LEU A 109 -23.39 5.30 -0.41
CA LEU A 109 -23.23 6.54 0.35
C LEU A 109 -22.47 7.59 -0.46
N GLU A 110 -22.88 8.84 -0.29
CA GLU A 110 -22.19 9.99 -0.84
C GLU A 110 -20.79 10.07 -0.21
N ARG A 111 -19.78 10.27 -1.08
CA ARG A 111 -18.38 10.45 -0.68
C ARG A 111 -17.90 11.81 -1.16
N ARG A 112 -17.48 12.66 -0.22
CA ARG A 112 -16.87 13.96 -0.53
C ARG A 112 -15.37 13.85 -0.41
N PHE A 113 -14.68 14.21 -1.49
CA PHE A 113 -13.22 14.19 -1.56
C PHE A 113 -12.69 15.59 -1.29
N SER A 114 -11.74 15.69 -0.39
CA SER A 114 -11.05 16.95 -0.08
C SER A 114 -9.55 16.71 0.03
N GLN A 115 -8.76 17.70 -0.36
CA GLN A 115 -7.33 17.67 -0.13
C GLN A 115 -7.08 17.78 1.37
N GLY A 116 -6.35 16.82 1.93
CA GLY A 116 -5.95 16.83 3.33
C GLY A 116 -4.60 17.50 3.53
N SER A 117 -4.31 17.82 4.79
CA SER A 117 -2.97 18.19 5.26
C SER A 117 -2.57 17.28 6.41
N LEU A 118 -1.30 17.35 6.83
CA LEU A 118 -0.81 16.59 7.99
C LEU A 118 -1.58 16.97 9.27
N GLU A 119 -1.89 18.26 9.42
CA GLU A 119 -2.63 18.82 10.54
C GLU A 119 -4.07 18.31 10.59
N ILE A 120 -4.77 18.33 9.44
CA ILE A 120 -6.13 17.80 9.33
C ILE A 120 -6.14 16.30 9.59
N LEU A 121 -5.18 15.56 9.02
CA LEU A 121 -5.03 14.12 9.26
C LEU A 121 -4.85 13.84 10.75
N ALA A 122 -3.98 14.59 11.44
CA ALA A 122 -3.77 14.41 12.86
C ALA A 122 -4.97 14.79 13.71
N GLN A 123 -5.69 15.84 13.35
CA GLN A 123 -6.93 16.20 14.02
C GLN A 123 -8.00 15.10 13.84
N ASP A 124 -8.12 14.56 12.64
CA ASP A 124 -9.10 13.52 12.32
C ASP A 124 -8.75 12.17 12.95
N LEU A 125 -7.46 11.84 13.09
CA LEU A 125 -6.99 10.54 13.60
C LEU A 125 -6.57 10.56 15.07
N GLY A 126 -6.18 11.72 15.61
CA GLY A 126 -5.50 11.91 16.91
C GLY A 126 -6.38 11.82 18.16
N GLY A 127 -7.60 11.32 18.04
CA GLY A 127 -8.51 11.18 19.19
C GLY A 127 -9.69 10.24 18.95
N ARG A 128 -9.70 9.49 17.84
CA ARG A 128 -10.83 8.63 17.49
C ARG A 128 -10.62 7.21 18.00
N ALA A 129 -11.57 6.73 18.80
CA ALA A 129 -11.72 5.31 19.16
C ALA A 129 -12.29 4.45 18.01
N ARG A 130 -12.53 5.04 16.83
CA ARG A 130 -13.18 4.37 15.70
C ARG A 130 -12.14 3.90 14.68
N PRO A 131 -12.33 2.71 14.09
CA PRO A 131 -11.47 2.24 13.02
C PRO A 131 -11.57 3.18 11.82
N VAL A 132 -10.42 3.64 11.33
CA VAL A 132 -10.31 4.46 10.12
C VAL A 132 -9.70 3.60 9.03
N ASN A 133 -10.37 3.52 7.88
CA ASN A 133 -9.83 2.86 6.70
C ASN A 133 -8.76 3.76 6.07
N ILE A 134 -7.59 3.21 5.83
CA ILE A 134 -6.44 3.86 5.21
C ILE A 134 -6.10 3.08 3.94
N PHE A 135 -6.01 3.81 2.82
CA PHE A 135 -5.52 3.32 1.55
C PHE A 135 -4.26 4.09 1.19
N VAL A 136 -3.19 3.39 0.84
CA VAL A 136 -1.89 3.99 0.60
C VAL A 136 -1.33 3.49 -0.71
N THR A 137 -0.78 4.41 -1.48
CA THR A 137 -0.03 4.14 -2.71
C THR A 137 1.42 4.57 -2.50
N ALA A 138 2.36 3.82 -3.06
CA ALA A 138 3.79 4.14 -3.08
C ALA A 138 4.33 4.17 -4.53
N LYS A 139 5.41 4.92 -4.76
CA LYS A 139 6.05 5.04 -6.10
C LYS A 139 6.70 3.73 -6.58
N GLY A 140 6.96 2.77 -5.70
CA GLY A 140 7.64 1.53 -6.05
C GLY A 140 7.19 0.36 -5.18
N ASN A 141 7.83 -0.80 -5.39
CA ASN A 141 7.43 -2.03 -4.72
C ASN A 141 7.59 -1.94 -3.19
N ILE A 142 6.49 -2.15 -2.47
CA ILE A 142 6.39 -2.18 -1.01
C ILE A 142 6.10 -3.58 -0.45
N TYR A 143 5.87 -4.58 -1.30
CA TYR A 143 5.57 -5.93 -0.84
C TYR A 143 6.64 -6.48 0.10
N GLY A 144 6.20 -6.98 1.26
CA GLY A 144 7.07 -7.57 2.28
C GLY A 144 7.89 -6.55 3.09
N LYS A 145 7.65 -5.25 2.92
CA LYS A 145 8.29 -4.22 3.75
C LYS A 145 7.46 -3.93 4.99
N ASP A 146 8.12 -3.88 6.14
CA ASP A 146 7.49 -3.47 7.40
C ASP A 146 7.34 -1.95 7.51
N SER A 147 8.07 -1.19 6.69
CA SER A 147 7.95 0.27 6.60
C SER A 147 8.24 0.80 5.20
N PHE A 148 7.53 1.85 4.81
CA PHE A 148 7.72 2.53 3.53
C PHE A 148 7.16 3.96 3.54
N VAL A 149 7.68 4.80 2.66
CA VAL A 149 7.19 6.16 2.43
C VAL A 149 6.00 6.13 1.47
N ALA A 150 4.91 6.76 1.86
CA ALA A 150 3.73 6.91 1.02
C ALA A 150 3.97 7.95 -0.08
N SER A 151 3.40 7.72 -1.26
CA SER A 151 3.22 8.77 -2.26
C SER A 151 1.83 9.39 -2.21
N GLU A 152 0.83 8.59 -1.82
CA GLU A 152 -0.53 9.05 -1.60
C GLU A 152 -1.15 8.29 -0.44
N ILE A 153 -1.91 9.00 0.39
CA ILE A 153 -2.73 8.44 1.46
C ILE A 153 -4.16 8.92 1.25
N LYS A 154 -5.09 7.98 1.19
CA LYS A 154 -6.54 8.24 1.24
C LYS A 154 -7.08 7.65 2.52
N TYR A 155 -7.80 8.44 3.30
CA TYR A 155 -8.42 7.96 4.54
C TYR A 155 -9.90 8.30 4.57
N GLU A 156 -10.69 7.37 5.10
CA GLU A 156 -12.15 7.52 5.19
C GLU A 156 -12.56 7.94 6.59
N ILE A 157 -13.36 8.99 6.65
CA ILE A 157 -14.05 9.39 7.87
C ILE A 157 -15.55 9.35 7.64
N SER A 158 -16.31 9.01 8.68
CA SER A 158 -17.76 9.12 8.64
C SER A 158 -18.20 10.46 9.21
N SER A 159 -19.09 11.13 8.50
CA SER A 159 -19.74 12.37 8.92
C SER A 159 -21.24 12.14 8.98
N ARG A 160 -21.91 12.82 9.92
CA ARG A 160 -23.37 12.80 10.07
C ARG A 160 -23.91 14.19 9.83
#